data_AF-A0A846D607-F1
#
_entry.id   AF-A0A846D607-F1
#
_cell.length_a   1.000
_cell.length_b   1.000
_cell.length_c   1.000
_cell.angle_alpha   90.00
_cell.angle_beta   90.00
_cell.angle_gamma   90.00
#
_symmetry.space_group_name_H-M   'P 1'
#
loop_
_entity.id
_entity.type
_entity.pdbx_description
1 polymer ?
#
loop_
_entity_poly.entity_id
_entity_poly.type
_entity_poly.pdbx_seq_one_letter_code
_entity_poly.pdbx_strand_id
1 'polypeptide(L)'
;MVLSACRTALGDEEAELGFAGLAIAAGVKSTLGSLWYVSDEGTLALMTRFYEELKQAPVKAEALRQAQLAMLRGEVRTTNGQILTRNGNINLPPNLANLGGAQLSHPYYWSAFTLIGNPW
;
A
#
# COMPACT_ATOMS: atom_id res chain seq x y z
N MET A 1 -10.31 2.69 -6.73
CA MET A 1 -9.07 3.19 -7.36
C MET A 1 -7.97 3.12 -6.33
N VAL A 2 -6.74 2.78 -6.73
CA VAL A 2 -5.57 2.75 -5.84
C VAL A 2 -4.65 3.88 -6.24
N LEU A 3 -4.38 4.80 -5.33
CA LEU A 3 -3.46 5.91 -5.52
C LEU A 3 -2.18 5.58 -4.75
N SER A 4 -1.15 5.14 -5.46
CA SER A 4 0.10 4.64 -4.87
C SER A 4 1.22 5.69 -4.84
N ALA A 5 0.91 6.97 -5.05
CA ALA A 5 1.89 8.06 -5.03
C ALA A 5 1.94 8.75 -3.65
N CYS A 6 3.02 9.48 -3.41
CA CYS A 6 3.27 10.23 -2.18
C CYS A 6 2.11 11.18 -1.86
N ARG A 7 1.64 11.21 -0.60
CA ARG A 7 0.61 12.15 -0.09
C ARG A 7 -0.71 12.14 -0.88
N THR A 8 -1.12 10.99 -1.41
CA THR A 8 -2.34 10.92 -2.22
C THR A 8 -3.64 10.92 -1.43
N ALA A 9 -3.60 10.63 -0.11
CA ALA A 9 -4.75 10.77 0.78
C ALA A 9 -4.84 12.14 1.46
N LEU A 10 -3.82 13.00 1.30
CA LEU A 10 -3.79 14.34 1.86
C LEU A 10 -4.09 15.38 0.79
N GLY A 11 -4.93 16.35 1.14
CA GLY A 11 -5.07 17.61 0.43
C GLY A 11 -4.02 18.66 0.85
N ASP A 12 -3.99 19.75 0.10
CA ASP A 12 -3.25 21.00 0.37
C ASP A 12 -4.28 22.14 0.56
N GLU A 13 -3.88 23.33 1.01
CA GLU A 13 -4.72 24.55 1.11
C GLU A 13 -5.47 24.86 -0.20
N GLU A 14 -4.95 24.43 -1.34
CA GLU A 14 -5.59 24.58 -2.67
C GLU A 14 -6.51 23.41 -3.07
N ALA A 15 -6.46 22.29 -2.35
CA ALA A 15 -7.25 21.08 -2.64
C ALA A 15 -7.51 20.27 -1.36
N GLU A 16 -8.43 20.73 -0.51
CA GLU A 16 -8.65 20.23 0.87
C GLU A 16 -8.83 18.70 1.02
N LEU A 17 -9.34 18.01 -0.01
CA LEU A 17 -9.54 16.56 0.00
C LEU A 17 -8.50 15.77 -0.83
N GLY A 18 -7.55 16.47 -1.47
CA GLY A 18 -6.52 15.90 -2.32
C GLY A 18 -7.06 15.05 -3.47
N PHE A 19 -6.21 14.18 -4.03
CA PHE A 19 -6.62 13.24 -5.08
C PHE A 19 -7.69 12.24 -4.62
N ALA A 20 -7.80 11.98 -3.32
CA ALA A 20 -8.87 11.15 -2.75
C ALA A 20 -10.25 11.81 -2.92
N GLY A 21 -10.36 13.13 -2.72
CA GLY A 21 -11.58 13.89 -2.99
C GLY A 21 -11.94 13.93 -4.46
N LEU A 22 -10.95 14.16 -5.33
CA LEU A 22 -11.14 14.13 -6.79
C LEU A 22 -11.62 12.76 -7.27
N ALA A 23 -11.06 11.68 -6.72
CA ALA A 23 -11.45 10.31 -7.01
C ALA A 23 -12.92 10.01 -6.66
N ILE A 24 -13.36 10.47 -5.49
CA ILE A 24 -14.76 10.32 -5.04
C ILE A 24 -15.68 11.16 -5.92
N ALA A 25 -15.31 12.41 -6.22
CA ALA A 25 -16.07 13.28 -7.12
C ALA A 25 -16.19 12.71 -8.55
N ALA A 26 -15.17 11.98 -9.01
CA ALA A 26 -15.17 11.27 -10.30
C ALA A 26 -15.98 9.95 -10.28
N GLY A 27 -16.67 9.62 -9.19
CA GLY A 27 -17.59 8.47 -9.12
C GLY A 27 -16.92 7.15 -8.71
N VAL A 28 -15.68 7.16 -8.22
CA VAL A 28 -15.03 5.95 -7.72
C VAL A 28 -15.64 5.55 -6.37
N LYS A 29 -16.02 4.27 -6.23
CA LYS A 29 -16.63 3.73 -5.00
C LYS A 29 -15.73 3.82 -3.76
N SER A 30 -14.42 3.65 -3.94
CA SER A 30 -13.42 3.77 -2.86
C SER A 30 -12.02 4.07 -3.37
N THR A 31 -11.24 4.76 -2.53
CA THR A 31 -9.87 5.18 -2.81
C THR A 31 -8.93 4.72 -1.70
N LEU A 32 -7.83 4.06 -2.07
CA LEU A 32 -6.72 3.74 -1.17
C LEU A 32 -5.60 4.75 -1.39
N GLY A 33 -5.12 5.41 -0.34
CA GLY A 33 -4.02 6.37 -0.40
C GLY A 33 -3.24 6.45 0.91
N SER A 34 -2.12 7.16 0.93
CA SER A 34 -1.23 7.29 2.11
C SER A 34 -1.31 8.67 2.79
N LEU A 35 -1.31 8.66 4.13
CA LEU A 35 -1.34 9.84 5.00
C LEU A 35 0.03 10.52 5.16
N TRP A 36 1.13 9.85 4.87
CA TRP A 36 2.48 10.45 4.87
C TRP A 36 3.35 9.81 3.80
N TYR A 37 4.59 10.29 3.68
CA TYR A 37 5.57 9.69 2.77
C TYR A 37 5.96 8.29 3.25
N VAL A 38 5.64 7.28 2.45
CA VAL A 38 6.10 5.91 2.67
C VAL A 38 7.21 5.62 1.68
N SER A 39 8.26 4.93 2.10
CA SER A 39 9.32 4.54 1.18
C SER A 39 8.81 3.65 0.05
N ASP A 40 9.51 3.66 -1.08
CA ASP A 40 9.14 2.86 -2.25
C ASP A 40 9.10 1.36 -1.90
N GLU A 41 9.99 0.87 -1.02
CA GLU A 41 9.97 -0.52 -0.55
C GLU A 41 8.73 -0.85 0.26
N GLY A 42 8.37 0.02 1.21
CA GLY A 42 7.19 -0.17 2.05
C GLY A 42 5.91 -0.17 1.22
N THR A 43 5.83 0.76 0.28
CA THR A 43 4.70 0.87 -0.66
C THR A 43 4.59 -0.37 -1.53
N LEU A 44 5.70 -0.82 -2.12
CA LEU A 44 5.70 -1.97 -3.01
C LEU A 44 5.37 -3.27 -2.26
N ALA A 45 5.94 -3.46 -1.07
CA ALA A 45 5.66 -4.59 -0.20
C ALA A 45 4.18 -4.63 0.21
N LEU A 46 3.63 -3.50 0.67
CA LEU A 46 2.23 -3.42 1.08
C LEU A 46 1.29 -3.68 -0.11
N MET A 47 1.53 -3.04 -1.25
CA MET A 47 0.67 -3.15 -2.42
C MET A 47 0.68 -4.55 -3.00
N THR A 48 1.85 -5.19 -3.06
CA THR A 48 1.98 -6.60 -3.44
C THR A 48 1.05 -7.45 -2.59
N ARG A 49 1.17 -7.34 -1.27
CA ARG A 49 0.39 -8.15 -0.33
C ARG A 49 -1.10 -7.79 -0.38
N PHE A 50 -1.43 -6.51 -0.50
CA PHE A 50 -2.80 -6.04 -0.63
C PHE A 50 -3.50 -6.64 -1.86
N TYR A 51 -2.85 -6.68 -3.02
CA TYR A 51 -3.44 -7.27 -4.22
C TYR A 51 -3.54 -8.79 -4.16
N GLU A 52 -2.64 -9.48 -3.44
CA GLU A 52 -2.80 -10.91 -3.15
C GLU A 52 -4.04 -11.18 -2.30
N GLU A 53 -4.21 -10.42 -1.22
CA GLU A 53 -5.35 -10.54 -0.31
C GLU A 53 -6.66 -10.10 -0.98
N LEU A 54 -6.62 -9.10 -1.85
CA LEU A 54 -7.81 -8.60 -2.56
C LEU A 54 -8.46 -9.66 -3.47
N LYS A 55 -7.69 -10.65 -3.94
CA LYS A 55 -8.24 -11.77 -4.73
C LYS A 55 -9.07 -12.74 -3.89
N GLN A 56 -8.88 -12.75 -2.58
CA GLN A 56 -9.48 -13.73 -1.65
C GLN A 56 -10.44 -13.08 -0.66
N ALA A 57 -10.17 -11.84 -0.26
CA ALA A 57 -10.92 -11.13 0.75
C ALA A 57 -12.29 -10.68 0.21
N PRO A 58 -13.36 -10.77 1.03
CA PRO A 58 -14.70 -10.38 0.62
C PRO A 58 -14.87 -8.87 0.44
N VAL A 59 -14.00 -8.06 1.07
CA VAL A 59 -14.02 -6.58 1.02
C VAL A 59 -12.62 -5.99 0.98
N LYS A 60 -12.48 -4.81 0.37
CA LYS A 60 -11.18 -4.13 0.22
C LYS A 60 -10.55 -3.74 1.57
N ALA A 61 -11.37 -3.37 2.54
CA ALA A 61 -10.90 -3.01 3.88
C ALA A 61 -10.23 -4.22 4.56
N GLU A 62 -10.77 -5.42 4.38
CA GLU A 62 -10.21 -6.65 4.93
C GLU A 62 -8.90 -7.02 4.23
N ALA A 63 -8.84 -6.87 2.89
CA ALA A 63 -7.60 -7.06 2.15
C ALA A 63 -6.46 -6.13 2.65
N LEU A 64 -6.78 -4.86 2.90
CA LEU A 64 -5.82 -3.89 3.44
C LEU A 64 -5.37 -4.28 4.85
N ARG A 65 -6.31 -4.64 5.73
CA ARG A 65 -6.02 -5.07 7.09
C ARG A 65 -5.11 -6.29 7.13
N GLN A 66 -5.38 -7.29 6.28
CA GLN A 66 -4.54 -8.49 6.18
C GLN A 66 -3.14 -8.18 5.67
N ALA A 67 -3.01 -7.25 4.71
CA ALA A 67 -1.71 -6.80 4.24
C ALA A 67 -0.90 -6.08 5.33
N GLN A 68 -1.53 -5.18 6.08
CA GLN A 68 -0.92 -4.48 7.21
C GLN A 68 -0.48 -5.45 8.32
N LEU A 69 -1.31 -6.46 8.64
CA LEU A 69 -0.94 -7.50 9.60
C LEU A 69 0.23 -8.37 9.13
N ALA A 70 0.27 -8.74 7.85
CA ALA A 70 1.37 -9.50 7.28
C ALA A 70 2.69 -8.72 7.37
N MET A 71 2.67 -7.41 7.10
CA MET A 71 3.84 -6.54 7.30
C MET A 71 4.23 -6.45 8.77
N LEU A 72 3.27 -6.20 9.68
CA LEU A 72 3.51 -6.15 11.12
C LEU A 72 4.19 -7.43 11.65
N ARG A 73 3.77 -8.60 11.15
CA ARG A 73 4.35 -9.91 11.51
C ARG A 73 5.69 -10.21 10.83
N GLY A 74 6.13 -9.35 9.90
CA GLY A 74 7.34 -9.57 9.11
C GLY A 74 7.20 -10.69 8.09
N GLU A 75 5.97 -11.03 7.68
CA GLU A 75 5.69 -12.04 6.64
C GLU A 75 5.99 -11.52 5.23
N VAL A 76 6.17 -10.19 5.10
CA VAL A 76 6.59 -9.52 3.87
C VAL A 76 7.97 -8.90 4.08
N ARG A 77 8.96 -9.34 3.30
CA ARG A 77 10.36 -8.88 3.42
C ARG A 77 10.97 -8.62 2.05
N THR A 78 11.84 -7.62 1.96
CA THR A 78 12.68 -7.38 0.78
C THR A 78 14.08 -7.95 1.03
N THR A 79 14.57 -8.79 0.13
CA THR A 79 15.94 -9.35 0.21
C THR A 79 16.51 -9.46 -1.19
N ASN A 80 17.69 -8.88 -1.41
CA ASN A 80 18.46 -8.98 -2.67
C ASN A 80 17.62 -8.72 -3.93
N GLY A 81 16.84 -7.63 -3.94
CA GLY A 81 15.99 -7.29 -5.08
C GLY A 81 14.79 -8.23 -5.28
N GLN A 82 14.38 -8.97 -4.26
CA GLN A 82 13.17 -9.78 -4.28
C GLN A 82 12.24 -9.40 -3.13
N ILE A 83 10.94 -9.42 -3.38
CA ILE A 83 9.94 -9.40 -2.32
C ILE A 83 9.57 -10.84 -2.02
N LEU A 84 9.81 -11.24 -0.77
CA LEU A 84 9.37 -12.48 -0.19
C LEU A 84 7.98 -12.26 0.39
N THR A 85 6.98 -12.93 -0.18
CA THR A 85 5.64 -13.02 0.39
C THR A 85 5.31 -14.47 0.73
N ARG A 86 4.22 -14.67 1.46
CA ARG A 86 3.69 -16.02 1.75
C ARG A 86 3.36 -16.82 0.47
N ASN A 87 3.05 -16.14 -0.62
CA ASN A 87 2.56 -16.75 -1.86
C ASN A 87 3.65 -16.90 -2.95
N GLY A 88 4.88 -16.45 -2.69
CA GLY A 88 6.02 -16.62 -3.59
C GLY A 88 7.01 -15.46 -3.53
N ASN A 89 7.98 -15.50 -4.44
CA ASN A 89 8.99 -14.46 -4.58
C ASN A 89 8.67 -13.62 -5.82
N ILE A 90 8.62 -12.30 -5.65
CA ILE A 90 8.51 -11.35 -6.76
C ILE A 90 9.87 -10.74 -7.02
N ASN A 91 10.41 -10.98 -8.23
CA ASN A 91 11.65 -10.34 -8.67
C ASN A 91 11.40 -8.86 -8.96
N LEU A 92 12.19 -8.00 -8.32
CA LEU A 92 12.15 -6.57 -8.59
C LEU A 92 12.92 -6.26 -9.87
N PRO A 93 12.47 -5.28 -10.66
CA PRO A 93 13.25 -4.80 -11.80
C PRO A 93 14.60 -4.21 -11.31
N PRO A 94 15.64 -4.19 -12.17
CA PRO A 94 17.02 -3.91 -11.76
C PRO A 94 17.22 -2.57 -11.06
N ASN A 95 16.41 -1.56 -11.39
CA ASN A 95 16.41 -0.24 -10.78
C ASN A 95 15.90 -0.22 -9.33
N LEU A 96 15.16 -1.25 -8.91
CA LEU A 96 14.64 -1.44 -7.56
C LEU A 96 15.42 -2.54 -6.81
N ALA A 97 16.36 -3.22 -7.45
CA ALA A 97 17.11 -4.32 -6.86
C ALA A 97 18.05 -3.88 -5.71
N ASN A 98 18.47 -2.61 -5.71
CA ASN A 98 19.28 -2.01 -4.64
C ASN A 98 18.47 -1.58 -3.42
N LEU A 99 17.14 -1.69 -3.47
CA LEU A 99 16.26 -1.43 -2.35
C LEU A 99 16.23 -2.67 -1.42
N GLY A 100 17.31 -2.87 -0.66
CA GLY A 100 17.52 -4.05 0.17
C GLY A 100 17.86 -3.72 1.62
N GLY A 101 17.29 -4.49 2.55
CA GLY A 101 17.75 -4.51 3.95
C GLY A 101 16.87 -3.77 4.97
N ALA A 102 15.79 -3.12 4.56
CA ALA A 102 14.89 -2.45 5.50
C ALA A 102 13.95 -3.45 6.17
N GLN A 103 13.85 -3.38 7.50
CA GLN A 103 12.86 -4.15 8.26
C GLN A 103 11.49 -3.49 8.17
N LEU A 104 10.67 -3.98 7.22
CA LEU A 104 9.36 -3.40 6.88
C LEU A 104 8.26 -3.64 7.93
N SER A 105 8.57 -4.29 9.05
CA SER A 105 7.60 -4.51 10.13
C SER A 105 7.26 -3.24 10.91
N HIS A 106 8.09 -2.21 10.83
CA HIS A 106 7.83 -0.94 11.51
C HIS A 106 6.58 -0.24 10.94
N PRO A 107 5.63 0.23 11.78
CA PRO A 107 4.38 0.85 11.34
C PRO A 107 4.52 1.98 10.35
N TYR A 108 5.64 2.71 10.40
CA TYR A 108 5.99 3.77 9.44
C TYR A 108 5.78 3.35 7.97
N TYR A 109 6.03 2.08 7.63
CA TYR A 109 5.99 1.58 6.25
C TYR A 109 4.62 1.17 5.74
N TRP A 110 3.60 1.03 6.60
CA TRP A 110 2.31 0.46 6.19
C TRP A 110 1.09 1.13 6.83
N SER A 111 1.24 1.74 8.01
CA SER A 111 0.12 2.37 8.72
C SER A 111 -0.33 3.70 8.09
N ALA A 112 0.45 4.23 7.14
CA ALA A 112 0.08 5.41 6.38
C ALA A 112 -1.14 5.17 5.49
N PHE A 113 -1.34 3.93 5.02
CA PHE A 113 -2.35 3.64 4.01
C PHE A 113 -3.74 3.52 4.63
N THR A 114 -4.68 4.28 4.09
CA THR A 114 -6.08 4.30 4.51
C THR A 114 -7.01 4.15 3.33
N LEU A 115 -8.13 3.46 3.54
CA LEU A 115 -9.19 3.30 2.58
C LEU A 115 -10.30 4.32 2.88
N ILE A 116 -10.64 5.15 1.91
CA ILE A 116 -11.68 6.18 2.01
C ILE A 116 -12.82 5.82 1.05
N GLY A 117 -14.06 5.88 1.53
CA GLY A 117 -15.27 5.57 0.74
C GLY A 117 -15.85 4.18 1.02
N ASN A 118 -16.60 3.64 0.06
CA ASN A 118 -17.33 2.38 0.19
C ASN A 118 -16.36 1.17 0.20
N PRO A 119 -16.30 0.39 1.29
CA PRO A 119 -15.37 -0.74 1.40
C PRO A 119 -15.80 -1.98 0.60
N TRP A 120 -17.04 -2.01 0.11
CA TRP A 120 -17.66 -3.10 -0.66
C TRP A 120 -17.42 -2.96 -2.18
#